data_AF-A0A816T672-F1
#
_entry.id   AF-A0A816T672-F1
#
_cell.length_a   1.000
_cell.length_b   1.000
_cell.length_c   1.000
_cell.angle_alpha   90.00
_cell.angle_beta   90.00
_cell.angle_gamma   90.00
#
_symmetry.space_group_name_H-M   'P 1'
#
loop_
_entity.id
_entity.type
_entity.pdbx_description
1 polymer ?
#
loop_
_entity_poly.entity_id
_entity_poly.type
_entity_poly.pdbx_seq_one_letter_code
_entity_poly.pdbx_strand_id
1 'polypeptide(L)'
;MLYYICHDCITTLNIGCMIGKYPYLKPSHRIKVDGLTIEITTNSSVSRSICHTCHRICQDKLVFMISGKDVCFCSLDCVHSSS
;
A
#
# COMPACT_ATOMS: atom_id res chain seq x y z
N MET A 1 -17.45 4.16 -5.63
CA MET A 1 -17.23 4.77 -4.30
C MET A 1 -18.28 4.19 -3.36
N LEU A 2 -17.88 3.50 -2.29
CA LEU A 2 -18.78 2.71 -1.43
C LEU A 2 -18.81 3.33 -0.02
N TYR A 3 -20.02 3.52 0.53
CA TYR A 3 -20.24 4.11 1.85
C TYR A 3 -21.04 3.16 2.73
N TYR A 4 -20.70 3.12 4.02
CA TYR A 4 -21.50 2.48 5.06
C TYR A 4 -22.17 3.56 5.89
N ILE A 5 -23.48 3.45 6.09
CA ILE A 5 -24.26 4.37 6.92
C ILE A 5 -24.82 3.57 8.10
N CYS A 6 -24.46 3.97 9.31
CA CYS A 6 -25.08 3.47 10.53
C CYS A 6 -26.15 4.46 10.98
N HIS A 7 -27.41 4.07 10.89
CA HIS A 7 -28.53 4.92 11.31
C HIS A 7 -28.64 5.02 12.84
N ASP A 8 -28.25 3.98 13.58
CA ASP A 8 -28.28 4.02 15.06
C ASP A 8 -27.23 4.99 15.63
N CYS A 9 -26.07 5.09 14.97
CA CYS A 9 -24.97 5.98 15.38
C CYS A 9 -24.93 7.31 14.59
N ILE A 10 -25.85 7.54 13.65
CA ILE A 10 -25.87 8.71 12.76
C ILE A 10 -24.49 8.98 12.14
N THR A 11 -23.81 7.91 11.70
CA THR A 11 -22.42 7.97 11.23
C THR A 11 -22.33 7.43 9.81
N THR A 12 -21.62 8.15 8.93
CA THR A 12 -21.33 7.73 7.56
C THR A 12 -19.83 7.52 7.40
N LEU A 13 -19.43 6.34 6.93
CA LEU A 13 -18.03 5.97 6.73
C LEU A 13 -17.78 5.69 5.24
N ASN A 14 -16.74 6.31 4.67
CA ASN A 14 -16.22 5.89 3.38
C ASN A 14 -15.42 4.60 3.60
N ILE A 15 -15.88 3.51 3.00
CA ILE A 15 -15.29 2.18 3.22
C ILE A 15 -13.84 2.14 2.70
N GLY A 16 -13.56 2.83 1.59
CA GLY A 16 -12.20 2.94 1.05
C GLY A 16 -11.26 3.71 1.96
N CYS A 17 -11.72 4.79 2.60
CA CYS A 17 -10.91 5.51 3.59
C CYS A 17 -10.70 4.71 4.87
N MET A 18 -11.71 3.96 5.31
CA MET A 18 -11.65 3.18 6.56
C MET A 18 -10.74 1.96 6.44
N ILE A 19 -10.88 1.21 5.34
CA ILE A 19 -10.19 -0.06 5.13
C ILE A 19 -8.86 0.14 4.38
N GLY A 20 -8.75 1.22 3.60
CA GLY A 20 -7.59 1.52 2.76
C GLY A 20 -7.58 0.74 1.44
N LYS A 21 -6.57 1.02 0.61
CA LYS A 21 -6.38 0.36 -0.69
C LYS A 21 -6.08 -1.14 -0.54
N TYR A 22 -5.50 -1.55 0.59
CA TYR A 22 -5.10 -2.93 0.86
C TYR A 22 -5.63 -3.42 2.23
N PRO A 23 -6.91 -3.84 2.31
CA PRO A 23 -7.57 -4.23 3.57
C PRO A 23 -6.83 -5.27 4.40
N TYR A 24 -6.23 -6.23 3.70
CA TYR A 24 -5.69 -7.45 4.28
C TYR A 24 -4.17 -7.42 4.39
N LEU A 25 -3.54 -6.33 3.95
CA LEU A 25 -2.10 -6.18 3.99
C LEU A 25 -1.72 -5.36 5.21
N LYS A 26 -0.89 -5.96 6.05
CA LYS A 26 -0.37 -5.34 7.26
C LYS A 26 1.10 -4.98 7.06
N PRO A 27 1.57 -3.86 7.64
CA PRO A 27 3.00 -3.57 7.72
C PRO A 27 3.77 -4.71 8.40
N SER A 28 5.06 -4.79 8.11
CA SER A 28 5.99 -5.80 8.63
C SER A 28 5.64 -7.23 8.23
N HIS A 29 4.82 -7.40 7.19
CA HIS A 29 4.53 -8.70 6.60
C HIS A 29 5.29 -8.88 5.27
N ARG A 30 5.65 -10.13 4.96
CA ARG A 30 6.31 -10.49 3.71
C ARG A 30 5.37 -11.32 2.85
N ILE A 31 5.27 -10.96 1.58
CA ILE A 31 4.47 -11.66 0.58
C ILE A 31 5.34 -12.03 -0.62
N LYS A 32 4.92 -13.02 -1.39
CA LYS A 32 5.55 -13.37 -2.67
C LYS A 32 4.72 -12.83 -3.81
N VAL A 33 5.35 -12.06 -4.69
CA VAL A 33 4.73 -11.46 -5.89
C VAL A 33 5.74 -11.63 -7.02
N ASP A 34 5.35 -12.29 -8.12
CA ASP A 34 6.20 -12.53 -9.30
C ASP A 34 7.60 -13.10 -8.98
N GLY A 35 7.67 -14.02 -8.00
CA GLY A 35 8.94 -14.60 -7.55
C GLY A 35 9.79 -13.69 -6.65
N LEU A 36 9.42 -12.42 -6.47
CA LEU A 36 10.03 -11.50 -5.53
C LEU A 36 9.44 -11.68 -4.13
N THR A 37 10.29 -11.58 -3.11
CA THR A 37 9.83 -11.42 -1.72
C THR A 37 9.67 -9.94 -1.44
N ILE A 38 8.44 -9.52 -1.21
CA ILE A 38 8.07 -8.13 -0.97
C ILE A 38 7.78 -7.95 0.51
N GLU A 39 8.50 -7.01 1.15
CA GLU A 39 8.24 -6.54 2.49
C GLU A 39 7.31 -5.32 2.45
N ILE A 40 6.20 -5.42 3.15
CA ILE A 40 5.20 -4.36 3.26
C ILE A 40 5.60 -3.47 4.43
N THR A 41 5.82 -2.20 4.18
CA THR A 41 6.23 -1.25 5.22
C THR A 41 5.35 0.00 5.23
N THR A 42 5.37 0.72 6.35
CA THR A 42 4.72 2.02 6.45
C THR A 42 5.56 3.08 5.76
N ASN A 43 4.91 3.91 4.96
CA ASN A 43 5.48 5.10 4.32
C ASN A 43 5.57 6.26 5.33
N SER A 44 6.26 6.01 6.43
CA SER A 44 6.42 6.93 7.57
C SER A 44 7.78 7.63 7.58
N SER A 45 8.63 7.41 6.57
CA SER A 45 9.90 8.11 6.43
C SER A 45 9.67 9.59 6.10
N VAL A 46 10.54 10.45 6.65
CA VAL A 46 10.51 11.90 6.40
C VAL A 46 10.67 12.20 4.90
N SER A 47 11.52 11.44 4.22
CA SER A 47 11.59 11.36 2.76
C SER A 47 10.72 10.20 2.27
N ARG A 48 9.53 10.51 1.72
CA ARG A 48 8.68 9.50 1.07
C ARG A 48 9.43 8.87 -0.11
N SER A 49 9.46 7.56 -0.17
CA SER A 49 10.16 6.82 -1.22
C SER A 49 9.58 7.08 -2.61
N ILE A 50 10.46 7.07 -3.63
CA ILE A 50 10.08 7.16 -5.04
C ILE A 50 9.87 5.74 -5.57
N CYS A 51 8.76 5.52 -6.27
CA CYS A 51 8.49 4.24 -6.90
C CYS A 51 9.39 3.99 -8.09
N HIS A 52 9.98 2.79 -8.14
CA HIS A 52 10.82 2.35 -9.24
C HIS A 52 10.08 2.31 -10.59
N THR A 53 8.79 1.92 -10.57
CA THR A 53 8.01 1.74 -11.81
C THR A 53 7.44 3.05 -12.33
N CYS A 54 6.72 3.78 -11.49
CA CYS A 54 5.98 4.98 -11.93
C CYS A 54 6.75 6.29 -11.69
N HIS A 55 7.92 6.24 -11.05
CA HIS A 55 8.79 7.38 -10.79
C HIS A 55 8.14 8.52 -9.99
N ARG A 56 7.02 8.25 -9.31
CA ARG A 56 6.31 9.19 -8.45
C ARG A 56 6.63 8.91 -6.99
N ILE A 57 6.52 9.95 -6.17
CA ILE A 57 6.55 9.82 -4.71
C ILE A 57 5.34 8.99 -4.27
N CYS A 58 5.57 7.94 -3.47
CA CYS A 58 4.47 7.14 -2.96
C CYS A 58 3.63 7.93 -1.95
N GLN A 59 2.33 8.00 -2.22
CA GLN A 59 1.40 8.78 -1.40
C GLN A 59 0.66 7.94 -0.36
N ASP A 60 0.49 6.65 -0.64
CA ASP A 60 -0.20 5.70 0.24
C ASP A 60 0.58 5.47 1.53
N LYS A 61 -0.13 5.06 2.58
CA LYS A 61 0.44 4.73 3.89
C LYS A 61 1.31 3.47 3.81
N LEU A 62 1.04 2.59 2.86
CA LEU A 62 1.83 1.39 2.62
C LEU A 62 2.74 1.56 1.42
N VAL A 63 3.98 1.08 1.53
CA VAL A 63 4.89 0.89 0.40
C VAL A 63 5.44 -0.53 0.40
N PHE A 64 5.86 -0.97 -0.78
CA PHE A 64 6.23 -2.33 -1.08
C PHE A 64 7.73 -2.35 -1.42
N MET A 65 8.53 -2.96 -0.56
CA MET A 65 9.99 -3.00 -0.70
C MET A 65 10.43 -4.40 -1.09
N ILE A 66 11.37 -4.56 -2.03
CA ILE A 66 11.98 -5.88 -2.24
C ILE A 66 12.84 -6.22 -1.02
N SER A 67 12.59 -7.37 -0.38
CA SER A 67 13.36 -7.79 0.80
C SER A 67 14.85 -7.86 0.48
N GLY A 68 15.65 -7.10 1.25
CA GLY A 68 17.10 -7.03 1.08
C GLY A 68 17.58 -6.11 -0.04
N LYS A 69 16.71 -5.33 -0.69
CA LYS A 69 17.09 -4.30 -1.68
C LYS A 69 16.43 -2.97 -1.35
N ASP A 70 17.08 -1.87 -1.72
CA ASP A 70 16.51 -0.52 -1.60
C ASP A 70 15.69 -0.18 -2.86
N VAL A 71 14.66 -0.99 -3.13
CA VAL A 71 13.74 -0.80 -4.27
C VAL A 71 12.31 -0.72 -3.75
N CYS A 72 11.67 0.42 -4.00
CA CYS A 72 10.34 0.74 -3.52
C CYS A 72 9.30 0.75 -4.64
N PHE A 73 8.09 0.28 -4.34
CA PHE A 73 6.91 0.38 -5.19
C PHE A 73 5.72 0.96 -4.43
N CYS A 74 4.87 1.74 -5.11
CA CYS A 74 3.66 2.32 -4.52
C CYS A 74 2.45 1.36 -4.50
N SER A 75 2.49 0.28 -5.29
CA SER A 75 1.40 -0.68 -5.40
C SER A 75 1.89 -2.04 -5.86
N LEU A 76 1.06 -3.06 -5.65
CA LEU A 76 1.24 -4.37 -6.27
C LEU A 76 1.25 -4.27 -7.80
N ASP A 77 0.43 -3.39 -8.40
CA ASP A 77 0.46 -3.15 -9.85
C ASP A 77 1.83 -2.65 -10.33
N CYS A 78 2.49 -1.80 -9.54
CA CYS A 78 3.84 -1.32 -9.85
C CYS A 78 4.87 -2.45 -9.74
N VAL A 79 4.71 -3.37 -8.79
CA VAL A 79 5.54 -4.58 -8.70
C VAL A 79 5.37 -5.41 -9.97
N HIS A 80 4.12 -5.70 -10.37
CA HIS A 80 3.82 -6.48 -11.57
C HIS A 80 4.35 -5.86 -12.85
N SER A 81 4.25 -4.54 -12.99
CA SER A 81 4.69 -3.83 -14.20
C SER A 81 6.21 -3.62 -14.27
N SER A 82 6.96 -4.08 -13.25
CA SER A 82 8.42 -4.01 -13.21
C SER A 82 9.13 -5.33 -13.51
N SER A 83 8.35 -6.41 -13.67
CA SER A 83 8.79 -7.77 -13.93
C SER A 83 8.99 -8.05 -15.42
#